data_AF-A0A656Y618-F1
#
_entry.id   AF-A0A656Y618-F1
#
_cell.length_a   1.000
_cell.length_b   1.000
_cell.length_c   1.000
_cell.angle_alpha   90.00
_cell.angle_beta   90.00
_cell.angle_gamma   90.00
#
_symmetry.space_group_name_H-M   'P 1'
#
loop_
_entity.id
_entity.type
_entity.pdbx_description
1 polymer ?
#
loop_
_entity_poly.entity_id
_entity_poly.type
_entity_poly.pdbx_seq_one_letter_code
_entity_poly.pdbx_strand_id
1 'polypeptide(L)'
;MDTSAAVTLVVGLVGVVVGAWLSHRLSVRAQRDAWLREQRYELYVEAVPVLQRARTEALREVPPDTSVVGDLRFLLLRVKVLGSPDAVARVAAVDRLLSNSAPPWYLTSEQREQYRRPLPLGHRTATRGVVDEALAALERDVLGVRAPEAPPVRADE
;
A
#
# COMPACT_ATOMS: atom_id res chain seq x y z
N MET A 1 23.58 56.82 17.84
CA MET A 1 22.98 55.76 17.01
C MET A 1 21.50 55.76 17.30
N ASP A 2 20.67 56.02 16.30
CA ASP A 2 19.23 56.11 16.46
C ASP A 2 18.65 54.70 16.70
N THR A 3 18.07 54.51 17.88
CA THR A 3 17.49 53.24 18.33
C THR A 3 16.40 52.75 17.37
N SER A 4 15.70 53.65 16.68
CA SER A 4 14.72 53.35 15.65
C SER A 4 15.33 52.66 14.42
N ALA A 5 16.52 53.08 13.98
CA ALA A 5 17.23 52.47 12.87
C ALA A 5 17.71 51.05 13.25
N ALA A 6 18.20 50.89 14.48
CA ALA A 6 18.61 49.59 15.00
C ALA A 6 17.44 48.59 15.09
N VAL A 7 16.27 49.03 15.59
CA VAL A 7 15.07 48.18 15.69
C VAL A 7 14.56 47.77 14.31
N THR A 8 14.53 48.70 13.35
CA THR A 8 14.08 48.40 11.98
C THR A 8 14.98 47.35 11.31
N LEU A 9 16.29 47.46 11.53
CA LEU A 9 17.28 46.52 10.99
C LEU A 9 17.12 45.12 11.60
N VAL A 10 16.89 45.02 12.91
CA VAL A 10 16.62 43.75 13.61
C VAL A 10 15.33 43.11 13.12
N VAL A 11 14.24 43.88 12.99
CA VAL A 11 12.96 43.35 12.48
C VAL A 11 13.09 42.85 11.04
N GLY A 12 13.82 43.59 10.20
CA GLY A 12 14.12 43.16 8.82
C GLY A 12 14.89 41.83 8.77
N LEU A 13 15.93 41.70 9.61
CA LEU A 13 16.73 40.47 9.70
C LEU A 13 15.90 39.27 10.18
N VAL A 14 15.04 39.47 11.18
CA VAL A 14 14.13 38.41 11.67
C VAL A 14 13.17 37.98 10.57
N GLY A 15 12.60 38.92 9.81
CA GLY A 15 11.72 38.60 8.68
C GLY A 15 12.39 37.74 7.61
N VAL A 16 13.65 38.05 7.27
CA VAL A 16 14.43 37.27 6.30
C VAL A 16 14.73 35.86 6.81
N VAL A 17 15.12 35.72 8.08
CA VAL A 17 15.40 34.41 8.69
C VAL A 17 14.15 33.54 8.76
N VAL A 18 13.01 34.10 9.16
CA VAL A 18 11.73 33.39 9.21
C VAL A 18 11.29 33.00 7.80
N GLY A 19 11.42 33.90 6.82
CA GLY A 19 11.08 33.62 5.42
C GLY A 19 11.94 32.50 4.82
N ALA A 20 13.24 32.51 5.07
CA ALA A 20 14.16 31.46 4.62
C ALA A 20 13.84 30.11 5.28
N TRP A 21 13.59 30.09 6.59
CA TRP A 21 13.22 28.89 7.33
C TRP A 21 11.89 28.29 6.84
N LEU A 22 10.88 29.14 6.62
CA LEU A 22 9.58 28.70 6.13
C LEU A 22 9.68 28.15 4.70
N SER A 23 10.42 28.83 3.84
CA SER A 23 10.66 28.40 2.45
C SER A 23 11.37 27.05 2.40
N HIS A 24 12.38 26.85 3.27
CA HIS A 24 13.08 25.58 3.40
C HIS A 24 12.18 24.46 3.92
N ARG A 25 11.34 24.74 4.94
CA ARG A 25 10.35 23.78 5.46
C ARG A 25 9.34 23.35 4.39
N LEU A 26 8.88 24.29 3.57
CA LEU A 26 7.91 24.05 2.51
C LEU A 26 8.52 23.27 1.36
N SER A 27 9.75 23.60 0.95
CA SER A 27 10.46 22.87 -0.11
C SER A 27 10.76 21.43 0.28
N VAL A 28 11.22 21.18 1.51
CA VAL A 28 11.48 19.82 2.02
C VAL A 28 10.21 18.98 2.08
N ARG A 29 9.07 19.58 2.47
CA ARG A 29 7.77 18.89 2.41
C ARG A 29 7.36 18.59 0.97
N ALA A 30 7.47 19.55 0.06
CA ALA A 30 7.13 19.36 -1.34
C ALA A 30 7.99 18.28 -2.02
N GLN A 31 9.28 18.23 -1.71
CA GLN A 31 10.20 17.18 -2.17
C GLN A 31 9.82 15.80 -1.61
N ARG A 32 9.50 15.73 -0.32
CA ARG A 32 9.04 14.48 0.31
C ARG A 32 7.73 13.99 -0.29
N ASP A 33 6.78 14.88 -0.56
CA ASP A 33 5.50 14.53 -1.16
C ASP A 33 5.66 14.08 -2.62
N ALA A 34 6.57 14.71 -3.36
CA ALA A 34 6.93 14.26 -4.72
C ALA A 34 7.56 12.87 -4.69
N TRP A 35 8.52 12.63 -3.80
CA TRP A 35 9.16 11.34 -3.61
C TRP A 35 8.16 10.25 -3.22
N LEU A 36 7.21 10.54 -2.31
CA LEU A 36 6.16 9.58 -1.93
C LEU A 36 5.23 9.24 -3.09
N ARG A 37 4.88 10.22 -3.94
CA ARG A 37 4.05 9.97 -5.14
C ARG A 37 4.76 9.03 -6.12
N GLU A 38 6.04 9.27 -6.37
CA GLU A 38 6.86 8.43 -7.24
C GLU A 38 6.95 7.00 -6.69
N GLN A 39 7.25 6.86 -5.40
CA GLN A 39 7.33 5.54 -4.75
C GLN A 39 5.99 4.78 -4.76
N ARG A 40 4.86 5.47 -4.63
CA ARG A 40 3.53 4.84 -4.76
C ARG A 40 3.24 4.36 -6.17
N TYR A 41 3.68 5.13 -7.18
CA TYR A 41 3.56 4.70 -8.57
C TYR A 41 4.43 3.47 -8.85
N GLU A 42 5.68 3.46 -8.41
CA GLU A 42 6.56 2.27 -8.50
C GLU A 42 5.94 1.06 -7.82
N LEU A 43 5.40 1.25 -6.61
CA LEU A 43 4.69 0.20 -5.89
C LEU A 43 3.52 -0.35 -6.71
N TYR A 44 2.72 0.51 -7.34
CA TYR A 44 1.61 0.07 -8.19
C TYR A 44 2.10 -0.76 -9.37
N VAL A 45 3.13 -0.29 -10.09
CA VAL A 45 3.72 -1.01 -11.23
C VAL A 45 4.23 -2.39 -10.83
N GLU A 46 4.80 -2.54 -9.63
CA GLU A 46 5.25 -3.82 -9.11
C GLU A 46 4.12 -4.69 -8.55
N ALA A 47 3.10 -4.08 -7.94
CA ALA A 47 1.97 -4.78 -7.33
C ALA A 47 1.09 -5.46 -8.37
N VAL A 48 0.82 -4.77 -9.48
CA VAL A 48 -0.06 -5.25 -10.56
C VAL A 48 0.34 -6.66 -11.05
N PRO A 49 1.59 -6.94 -11.46
CA PRO A 49 1.96 -8.27 -11.94
C PRO A 49 1.91 -9.34 -10.85
N VAL A 50 2.20 -9.00 -9.59
CA VAL A 50 2.10 -9.94 -8.46
C VAL A 50 0.64 -10.30 -8.17
N LEU A 51 -0.24 -9.30 -8.12
CA LEU A 51 -1.67 -9.47 -7.89
C LEU A 51 -2.36 -10.18 -9.07
N GLN A 52 -1.97 -9.91 -10.30
CA GLN A 52 -2.48 -10.63 -11.48
C GLN A 52 -2.02 -12.10 -11.48
N ARG A 53 -0.79 -12.40 -11.05
CA ARG A 53 -0.32 -13.78 -10.85
C ARG A 53 -1.12 -14.48 -9.74
N ALA A 54 -1.35 -13.80 -8.62
CA ALA A 54 -2.21 -14.28 -7.54
C ALA A 54 -3.64 -14.60 -8.02
N ARG A 55 -4.24 -13.72 -8.82
CA ARG A 55 -5.53 -13.96 -9.47
C ARG A 55 -5.49 -15.19 -10.38
N THR A 56 -4.44 -15.33 -11.19
CA THR A 56 -4.28 -16.45 -12.12
C THR A 56 -4.10 -17.78 -11.40
N GLU A 57 -3.28 -17.82 -10.34
CA GLU A 57 -3.12 -18.99 -9.47
C GLU A 57 -4.44 -19.38 -8.82
N ALA A 58 -5.20 -18.40 -8.33
CA ALA A 58 -6.51 -18.66 -7.72
C ALA A 58 -7.54 -19.24 -8.70
N LEU A 59 -7.38 -19.03 -10.01
CA LEU A 59 -8.25 -19.61 -11.04
C LEU A 59 -7.89 -21.06 -11.38
N ARG A 60 -6.70 -21.55 -11.01
CA ARG A 60 -6.29 -22.93 -11.26
C ARG A 60 -7.06 -23.90 -10.35
N GLU A 61 -7.16 -25.15 -10.77
CA GLU A 61 -7.64 -26.29 -9.93
C GLU A 61 -6.52 -26.85 -9.05
N VAL A 62 -5.34 -26.24 -9.11
CA VAL A 62 -4.13 -26.66 -8.43
C VAL A 62 -3.90 -25.70 -7.25
N PRO A 63 -3.37 -26.18 -6.12
CA PRO A 63 -2.92 -25.30 -5.05
C PRO A 63 -1.96 -24.21 -5.57
N PRO A 64 -2.08 -22.97 -5.06
CA PRO A 64 -1.25 -21.86 -5.50
C PRO A 64 0.23 -22.12 -5.21
N ASP A 65 1.09 -21.68 -6.12
CA ASP A 65 2.53 -21.77 -5.92
C ASP A 65 2.96 -20.91 -4.73
N THR A 66 3.81 -21.50 -3.88
CA THR A 66 4.53 -20.84 -2.79
C THR A 66 5.32 -19.62 -3.24
N SER A 67 5.79 -19.58 -4.49
CA SER A 67 6.50 -18.41 -5.05
C SER A 67 5.60 -17.16 -5.09
N VAL A 68 4.34 -17.31 -5.47
CA VAL A 68 3.37 -16.21 -5.56
C VAL A 68 3.02 -15.69 -4.16
N VAL A 69 2.92 -16.57 -3.17
CA VAL A 69 2.74 -16.17 -1.76
C VAL A 69 3.97 -15.41 -1.25
N GLY A 70 5.18 -15.82 -1.63
CA GLY A 70 6.42 -15.13 -1.30
C GLY A 70 6.46 -13.70 -1.85
N ASP A 71 6.16 -13.54 -3.14
CA ASP A 71 6.08 -12.23 -3.81
C ASP A 71 5.03 -11.33 -3.15
N LEU A 72 3.89 -11.89 -2.77
CA LEU A 72 2.80 -11.14 -2.13
C LEU A 72 3.16 -10.63 -0.73
N ARG A 73 3.96 -11.40 0.02
CA ARG A 73 4.50 -10.97 1.32
C ARG A 73 5.50 -9.83 1.19
N PHE A 74 6.37 -9.88 0.17
CA PHE A 74 7.27 -8.78 -0.13
C PHE A 74 6.49 -7.52 -0.51
N LEU A 75 5.46 -7.67 -1.35
CA LEU A 75 4.55 -6.60 -1.70
C LEU A 75 3.88 -6.01 -0.44
N LEU A 76 3.34 -6.84 0.45
CA LEU A 76 2.70 -6.40 1.69
C LEU A 76 3.64 -5.54 2.56
N LEU A 77 4.92 -5.91 2.64
CA LEU A 77 5.92 -5.12 3.37
C LEU A 77 6.10 -3.74 2.73
N ARG A 78 6.22 -3.66 1.40
CA ARG A 78 6.34 -2.38 0.70
C ARG A 78 5.09 -1.51 0.84
N VAL A 79 3.89 -2.09 0.72
CA VAL A 79 2.62 -1.37 0.92
C VAL A 79 2.52 -0.78 2.34
N LYS A 80 3.00 -1.50 3.36
CA LYS A 80 3.07 -0.98 4.74
C LYS A 80 4.02 0.21 4.88
N VAL A 81 5.15 0.19 4.20
CA VAL A 81 6.16 1.28 4.24
C VAL A 81 5.66 2.52 3.52
N LEU A 82 4.98 2.35 2.38
CA LEU A 82 4.56 3.44 1.48
C LEU A 82 3.15 3.99 1.77
N GLY A 83 2.37 3.24 2.55
CA GLY A 83 1.28 3.76 3.38
C GLY A 83 -0.03 4.03 2.66
N SER A 84 -0.97 3.11 2.88
CA SER A 84 -2.42 3.31 2.88
C SER A 84 -3.08 2.20 3.70
N PRO A 85 -3.88 2.50 4.73
CA PRO A 85 -4.49 1.47 5.56
C PRO A 85 -5.44 0.56 4.78
N ASP A 86 -6.12 1.09 3.75
CA ASP A 86 -7.01 0.29 2.89
C ASP A 86 -6.19 -0.67 2.01
N ALA A 87 -5.18 -0.18 1.28
CA ALA A 87 -4.34 -1.06 0.45
C ALA A 87 -3.61 -2.12 1.28
N VAL A 88 -3.12 -1.79 2.47
CA VAL A 88 -2.54 -2.78 3.40
C VAL A 88 -3.57 -3.84 3.78
N ALA A 89 -4.80 -3.44 4.11
CA ALA A 89 -5.86 -4.38 4.49
C ALA A 89 -6.22 -5.33 3.34
N ARG A 90 -6.35 -4.82 2.11
CA ARG A 90 -6.70 -5.62 0.93
C ARG A 90 -5.58 -6.57 0.52
N VAL A 91 -4.33 -6.11 0.46
CA VAL A 91 -3.17 -6.97 0.13
C VAL A 91 -2.97 -8.04 1.21
N ALA A 92 -3.18 -7.71 2.49
CA ALA A 92 -3.15 -8.70 3.57
C ALA A 92 -4.28 -9.74 3.46
N ALA A 93 -5.46 -9.35 2.96
CA ALA A 93 -6.55 -10.28 2.70
C ALA A 93 -6.21 -11.27 1.57
N VAL A 94 -5.57 -10.79 0.50
CA VAL A 94 -5.04 -11.67 -0.56
C VAL A 94 -3.99 -12.64 -0.01
N ASP A 95 -3.04 -12.15 0.82
CA ASP A 95 -1.99 -12.99 1.45
C ASP A 95 -2.60 -14.12 2.29
N ARG A 96 -3.59 -13.79 3.13
CA ARG A 96 -4.26 -14.78 3.99
C ARG A 96 -5.01 -15.82 3.16
N LEU A 97 -5.74 -15.40 2.13
CA LEU A 97 -6.51 -16.31 1.27
C LEU A 97 -5.59 -17.30 0.56
N LEU A 98 -4.49 -16.81 -0.02
CA LEU A 98 -3.53 -17.66 -0.72
C LEU A 98 -2.71 -18.50 0.25
N SER A 99 -2.24 -17.95 1.37
CA SER A 99 -1.48 -18.69 2.38
C SER A 99 -2.28 -19.85 3.01
N ASN A 100 -3.59 -19.67 3.20
CA ASN A 100 -4.46 -20.73 3.71
C ASN A 100 -4.72 -21.86 2.70
N SER A 101 -4.45 -21.59 1.42
CA SER A 101 -4.71 -22.50 0.30
C SER A 101 -3.43 -23.10 -0.27
N ALA A 102 -2.28 -22.49 0.01
CA ALA A 102 -0.96 -22.95 -0.41
C ALA A 102 -0.46 -24.09 0.49
N PRO A 103 0.25 -25.08 -0.07
CA PRO A 103 0.94 -26.08 0.72
C PRO A 103 2.09 -25.43 1.50
N PRO A 104 2.41 -25.94 2.71
CA PRO A 104 3.56 -25.47 3.48
C PRO A 104 4.88 -25.54 2.70
N TRP A 105 5.72 -24.51 2.85
CA TRP A 105 6.97 -24.35 2.10
C TRP A 105 8.00 -25.47 2.34
N TYR A 106 7.90 -26.19 3.45
CA TYR A 106 8.80 -27.29 3.80
C TYR A 106 8.43 -28.64 3.16
N LEU A 107 7.31 -28.72 2.43
CA LEU A 107 6.89 -29.96 1.77
C LEU A 107 7.63 -30.17 0.44
N THR A 108 8.06 -31.41 0.19
CA THR A 108 8.60 -31.85 -1.10
C THR A 108 7.52 -31.92 -2.17
N SER A 109 7.88 -31.93 -3.45
CA SER A 109 6.91 -31.97 -4.57
C SER A 109 5.93 -33.15 -4.47
N GLU A 110 6.42 -34.32 -4.09
CA GLU A 110 5.61 -35.54 -3.89
C GLU A 110 4.66 -35.41 -2.69
N GLN A 111 5.12 -34.82 -1.60
CA GLN A 111 4.28 -34.54 -0.43
C GLN A 111 3.21 -33.47 -0.71
N ARG A 112 3.49 -32.50 -1.59
CA ARG A 112 2.52 -31.45 -1.98
C ARG A 112 1.32 -32.03 -2.73
N GLU A 113 1.51 -33.08 -3.53
CA GLU A 113 0.41 -33.76 -4.22
C GLU A 113 -0.54 -34.44 -3.24
N GLN A 114 0.01 -35.06 -2.19
CA GLN A 114 -0.77 -35.64 -1.09
C GLN A 114 -1.43 -34.58 -0.20
N TYR A 115 -0.83 -33.39 -0.10
CA TYR A 115 -1.36 -32.23 0.62
C TYR A 115 -2.36 -31.39 -0.17
N ARG A 116 -2.80 -31.82 -1.36
CA ARG A 116 -3.86 -31.13 -2.11
C ARG A 116 -5.12 -31.04 -1.26
N ARG A 117 -5.32 -29.90 -0.60
CA ARG A 117 -6.57 -29.58 0.06
C ARG A 117 -7.57 -29.17 -1.01
N PRO A 118 -8.80 -29.73 -1.00
CA PRO A 118 -9.86 -29.19 -1.83
C PRO A 118 -10.07 -27.72 -1.46
N LEU A 119 -10.03 -26.85 -2.46
CA LEU A 119 -10.29 -25.42 -2.27
C LEU A 119 -11.73 -25.25 -1.75
N PRO A 120 -11.96 -24.39 -0.75
CA PRO A 120 -13.32 -24.15 -0.26
C PRO A 120 -14.21 -23.63 -1.39
N LEU A 121 -15.50 -23.99 -1.35
CA LEU A 121 -16.48 -23.51 -2.33
C LEU A 121 -16.46 -21.97 -2.40
N GLY A 122 -16.45 -21.43 -3.62
CA GLY A 122 -16.39 -19.98 -3.84
C GLY A 122 -15.01 -19.34 -3.65
N HIS A 123 -13.95 -20.09 -3.33
CA HIS A 123 -12.59 -19.55 -3.15
C HIS A 123 -12.12 -18.73 -4.35
N ARG A 124 -12.40 -19.21 -5.58
CA ARG A 124 -12.02 -18.48 -6.81
C ARG A 124 -12.68 -17.10 -6.88
N THR A 125 -13.98 -17.05 -6.63
CA THR A 125 -14.77 -15.83 -6.67
C THR A 125 -14.34 -14.88 -5.56
N ALA A 126 -14.10 -15.40 -4.36
CA ALA A 126 -13.59 -14.64 -3.23
C ALA A 126 -12.20 -14.05 -3.50
N THR A 127 -11.22 -14.88 -3.92
CA THR A 127 -9.86 -14.41 -4.19
C THR A 127 -9.83 -13.43 -5.35
N ARG A 128 -10.63 -13.64 -6.41
CA ARG A 128 -10.77 -12.66 -7.50
C ARG A 128 -11.31 -11.33 -6.98
N GLY A 129 -12.38 -11.35 -6.20
CA GLY A 129 -12.97 -10.13 -5.62
C GLY A 129 -11.97 -9.37 -4.75
N VAL A 130 -11.24 -10.07 -3.88
CA VAL A 130 -10.25 -9.45 -2.99
C VAL A 130 -9.04 -8.91 -3.76
N VAL A 131 -8.60 -9.58 -4.84
CA VAL A 131 -7.53 -9.06 -5.71
C VAL A 131 -7.99 -7.81 -6.46
N ASP A 132 -9.21 -7.82 -7.02
CA ASP A 132 -9.76 -6.67 -7.74
C ASP A 132 -9.92 -5.46 -6.78
N GLU A 133 -10.35 -5.69 -5.53
CA GLU A 133 -10.37 -4.67 -4.47
C GLU A 133 -8.98 -4.16 -4.09
N ALA A 134 -7.97 -5.03 -4.04
CA ALA A 134 -6.59 -4.65 -3.74
C ALA A 134 -5.99 -3.76 -4.86
N LEU A 135 -6.25 -4.10 -6.12
CA LEU A 135 -5.84 -3.28 -7.27
C LEU A 135 -6.52 -1.92 -7.24
N ALA A 136 -7.84 -1.89 -6.99
CA ALA A 136 -8.59 -0.63 -6.90
C ALA A 136 -8.14 0.25 -5.73
N ALA A 137 -7.72 -0.34 -4.61
CA ALA A 137 -7.14 0.41 -3.48
C ALA A 137 -5.78 1.04 -3.84
N LEU A 138 -4.91 0.27 -4.49
CA LEU A 138 -3.60 0.77 -4.94
C LEU A 138 -3.74 1.86 -6.01
N GLU A 139 -4.67 1.70 -6.95
CA GLU A 139 -4.96 2.72 -7.97
C GLU A 139 -5.45 4.03 -7.32
N ARG A 140 -6.34 3.94 -6.33
CA ARG A 140 -6.79 5.11 -5.55
C ARG A 140 -5.64 5.83 -4.84
N ASP A 141 -4.69 5.08 -4.28
CA ASP A 141 -3.52 5.64 -3.59
C ASP A 141 -2.58 6.38 -4.56
N VAL A 142 -2.41 5.86 -5.79
CA VAL A 142 -1.61 6.50 -6.85
C VAL A 142 -2.30 7.76 -7.36
N LEU A 143 -3.61 7.70 -7.61
CA LEU A 143 -4.39 8.83 -8.09
C LEU A 143 -4.63 9.89 -7.00
N GLY A 144 -4.29 9.59 -5.74
CA GLY A 144 -4.54 10.48 -4.60
C GLY A 144 -6.04 10.64 -4.28
N VAL A 145 -6.88 9.74 -4.80
CA VAL A 145 -8.33 9.75 -4.57
C VAL A 145 -8.59 9.12 -3.22
N ARG A 146 -8.83 9.95 -2.19
CA ARG A 146 -9.34 9.46 -0.91
C ARG A 146 -10.66 8.74 -1.14
N ALA A 147 -10.81 7.56 -0.54
CA ALA A 147 -12.12 6.94 -0.43
C ALA A 147 -13.11 7.94 0.19
N PRO A 148 -14.38 7.99 -0.26
CA PRO A 148 -15.38 8.76 0.44
C PRO A 148 -15.39 8.29 1.89
N GLU A 149 -15.20 9.22 2.83
CA GLU A 149 -15.39 8.93 4.25
C GLU A 149 -16.77 8.27 4.37
N ALA A 150 -16.79 7.05 4.90
CA ALA A 150 -18.06 6.42 5.22
C ALA A 150 -18.85 7.43 6.06
N PRO A 151 -20.12 7.70 5.70
CA PRO A 151 -20.92 8.65 6.47
C PRO A 151 -20.87 8.23 7.94
N PRO A 152 -20.74 9.19 8.88
CA PRO A 152 -20.70 8.85 10.29
C PRO A 152 -21.89 7.95 10.57
N VAL A 153 -21.60 6.74 11.04
CA VAL A 153 -22.62 5.81 11.52
C VAL A 153 -23.38 6.62 12.54
N ARG A 154 -24.62 7.00 12.21
CA ARG A 154 -25.53 7.54 13.20
C ARG A 154 -25.61 6.46 14.26
N ALA A 155 -25.11 6.76 15.45
CA ALA A 155 -25.45 5.97 16.61
C ALA A 155 -26.97 6.05 16.67
N ASP A 156 -27.63 4.94 16.35
CA ASP A 156 -29.08 4.82 16.43
C ASP A 156 -29.50 5.22 17.86
N GLU A 157 -30.37 6.23 17.93
CA GLU A 157 -31.26 6.53 19.07
C GLU A 157 -32.47 5.58 19.04
#